data_AF-A0A1L6TFF1-F1
#
_entry.id   AF-A0A1L6TFF1-F1
#
_cell.length_a   1.000
_cell.length_b   1.000
_cell.length_c   1.000
_cell.angle_alpha   90.00
_cell.angle_beta   90.00
_cell.angle_gamma   90.00
#
_symmetry.space_group_name_H-M   'P 1'
#
loop_
_entity.id
_entity.type
_entity.pdbx_description
1 polymer ?
#
loop_
_entity_poly.entity_id
_entity_poly.type
_entity_poly.pdbx_seq_one_letter_code
_entity_poly.pdbx_strand_id
1 'polypeptide(L)'
;MFDPKLFDDMAKKIAEAMPSGLKSVQEDLERNMKTVLQSSFQKMDLVTREEFDIQSAVLAKTRLMVEALEKRVDELEAQLQTDQQQKELKNSE
;
A
#
# COMPACT_ATOMS: atom_id res chain seq x y z
N MET A 1 9.63 -6.32 8.66
CA MET A 1 9.74 -6.17 10.13
C MET A 1 9.79 -4.68 10.44
N PHE A 2 9.03 -4.20 11.43
CA PHE A 2 9.09 -2.79 11.85
C PHE A 2 10.51 -2.44 12.31
N ASP A 3 11.06 -1.33 11.83
CA ASP A 3 12.48 -0.98 12.01
C ASP A 3 12.73 -0.41 13.42
N PRO A 4 13.60 -1.04 14.24
CA PRO A 4 14.00 -0.52 15.54
C PRO A 4 14.58 0.90 15.50
N LYS A 5 15.18 1.31 14.37
CA LYS A 5 15.75 2.65 14.21
C LYS A 5 14.68 3.74 14.24
N LEU A 6 13.50 3.46 13.70
CA LEU A 6 12.38 4.40 13.73
C LEU A 6 11.91 4.64 15.18
N PHE A 7 11.96 3.62 16.03
CA PHE A 7 11.65 3.73 17.46
C PHE A 7 12.67 4.58 18.19
N ASP A 8 13.97 4.34 17.96
CA ASP A 8 15.03 5.09 18.61
C ASP A 8 15.01 6.57 18.17
N ASP A 9 14.73 6.85 16.90
CA ASP A 9 14.60 8.23 16.39
C ASP A 9 13.39 8.97 16.98
N MET A 10 12.25 8.28 17.15
CA MET A 10 11.07 8.86 17.79
C MET A 10 11.28 9.06 19.29
N ALA A 11 11.87 8.08 19.98
CA ALA A 11 12.21 8.18 21.39
C ALA A 11 13.17 9.35 21.65
N LYS A 12 14.18 9.50 20.78
CA LYS A 12 15.16 10.59 20.85
C LYS A 12 14.52 11.96 20.63
N LYS A 13 13.61 12.11 19.65
CA LYS A 13 12.87 13.37 19.44
C LYS A 13 11.98 13.75 20.63
N ILE A 14 11.37 12.76 21.28
CA ILE A 14 10.55 12.97 22.48
C ILE A 14 11.44 13.36 23.67
N ALA A 15 12.58 12.68 23.83
CA ALA A 15 13.58 12.98 24.84
C ALA A 15 14.16 14.40 24.68
N GLU A 16 14.44 14.84 23.45
CA GLU A 16 14.92 16.19 23.12
C GLU A 16 13.87 17.28 23.37
N ALA A 17 12.58 16.94 23.34
CA ALA A 17 11.48 17.86 23.62
C ALA A 17 11.17 18.05 25.13
N MET A 18 11.85 17.32 26.02
CA MET A 18 11.61 17.40 27.47
C MET A 18 12.45 18.46 28.20
N PRO A 19 11.89 19.14 29.22
CA PRO A 19 12.63 20.13 30.02
C PRO A 19 13.82 19.53 30.77
N SER A 20 14.95 20.24 30.78
CA SER A 20 16.24 19.80 31.31
C SER A 20 16.29 19.42 32.80
N GLY A 21 15.23 19.68 33.57
CA GLY A 21 15.12 19.35 35.00
C GLY A 21 14.71 17.91 35.31
N LEU A 22 14.35 17.10 34.31
CA LEU A 22 13.82 15.73 34.50
C LEU A 22 14.76 14.60 34.05
N LYS A 23 16.06 14.83 33.87
CA LYS A 23 17.00 13.80 33.33
C LYS A 23 17.00 12.46 34.07
N SER A 24 16.75 12.41 35.38
CA SER A 24 16.66 11.14 36.13
C SER A 24 15.32 10.43 35.96
N VAL A 25 14.25 11.18 35.64
CA VAL A 25 12.91 10.65 35.32
C VAL A 25 12.80 10.31 33.82
N GLN A 26 13.71 10.86 33.01
CA GLN A 26 13.76 10.68 31.57
C GLN A 26 13.94 9.21 31.17
N GLU A 27 14.89 8.48 31.76
CA GLU A 27 15.12 7.07 31.39
C GLU A 27 13.92 6.18 31.75
N ASP A 28 13.33 6.38 32.93
CA ASP A 28 12.15 5.62 33.35
C ASP A 28 10.91 5.96 32.50
N LEU A 29 10.74 7.23 32.14
CA LEU A 29 9.67 7.67 31.26
C LEU A 29 9.86 7.15 29.84
N GLU A 30 11.08 7.19 29.30
CA GLU A 30 11.42 6.66 27.97
C GLU A 30 11.10 5.16 27.89
N ARG A 31 11.49 4.38 28.91
CA ARG A 31 11.21 2.94 28.98
C ARG A 31 9.72 2.64 29.06
N ASN A 32 8.98 3.39 29.87
CA ASN A 32 7.53 3.24 29.99
C ASN A 32 6.81 3.65 28.69
N MET A 33 7.22 4.75 28.05
CA MET A 33 6.67 5.20 26.77
C MET A 33 6.95 4.19 25.66
N LYS A 34 8.17 3.63 25.58
CA LYS A 34 8.51 2.57 24.62
C LYS A 34 7.58 1.36 24.76
N THR A 35 7.31 0.95 26.00
CA THR A 35 6.41 -0.18 26.31
C THR A 35 4.96 0.11 25.93
N VAL A 36 4.45 1.30 26.25
CA VAL A 36 3.08 1.74 25.90
C VAL A 36 2.91 1.87 24.39
N LEU A 37 3.90 2.43 23.68
CA LEU A 37 3.88 2.53 22.23
C LEU A 37 3.89 1.13 21.61
N GLN A 38 4.83 0.26 22.00
CA GLN A 38 4.86 -1.12 21.51
C GLN A 38 3.54 -1.86 21.73
N SER A 39 2.93 -1.71 22.91
CA SER A 39 1.64 -2.32 23.23
C SER A 39 0.48 -1.71 22.43
N SER A 40 0.51 -0.41 22.16
CA SER A 40 -0.51 0.28 21.35
C SER A 40 -0.40 -0.08 19.88
N PHE A 41 0.83 -0.18 19.33
CA PHE A 41 1.07 -0.63 17.97
C PHE A 41 0.72 -2.12 17.77
N GLN A 42 0.93 -2.98 18.77
CA GLN A 42 0.44 -4.37 18.74
C GLN A 42 -1.09 -4.48 18.74
N LYS A 43 -1.79 -3.49 19.30
CA LYS A 43 -3.26 -3.42 19.30
C LYS A 43 -3.84 -2.77 18.05
N MET A 44 -3.02 -2.13 17.22
CA MET A 44 -3.44 -1.70 15.90
C MET A 44 -3.38 -2.91 14.97
N ASP A 45 -4.39 -3.10 14.12
CA ASP A 45 -4.44 -4.15 13.08
C ASP A 45 -3.40 -3.85 11.98
N LEU A 46 -2.13 -3.80 12.36
CA LEU A 46 -1.02 -3.48 11.49
C LEU A 46 -0.74 -4.69 10.61
N VAL A 47 -0.96 -4.53 9.31
CA VAL A 47 -0.45 -5.46 8.31
C VAL A 47 1.08 -5.40 8.30
N THR A 48 1.71 -6.57 8.21
CA THR A 48 3.16 -6.62 8.09
C THR A 48 3.58 -5.99 6.75
N ARG A 49 4.81 -5.46 6.71
CA ARG A 49 5.35 -4.90 5.46
C ARG A 49 5.33 -5.91 4.31
N GLU A 50 5.59 -7.17 4.61
CA GLU A 50 5.57 -8.26 3.63
C GLU A 50 4.16 -8.49 3.08
N GLU A 51 3.14 -8.55 3.93
CA GLU A 51 1.74 -8.67 3.48
C GLU A 51 1.29 -7.47 2.65
N PHE A 52 1.72 -6.25 3.02
CA PHE A 52 1.45 -5.05 2.23
C PHE A 52 2.08 -5.12 0.84
N ASP A 53 3.35 -5.54 0.77
CA ASP A 53 4.07 -5.66 -0.50
C ASP A 53 3.45 -6.75 -1.39
N ILE A 54 3.00 -7.87 -0.80
CA ILE A 54 2.27 -8.93 -1.50
C ILE A 54 0.95 -8.39 -2.08
N GLN A 55 0.14 -7.70 -1.27
CA GLN A 55 -1.14 -7.14 -1.74
C GLN A 55 -0.92 -6.10 -2.84
N SER A 56 0.12 -5.28 -2.73
CA SER A 56 0.52 -4.31 -3.75
C SER A 56 0.89 -5.00 -5.07
N ALA A 57 1.63 -6.11 -5.00
CA ALA A 57 1.99 -6.90 -6.18
C ALA A 57 0.77 -7.57 -6.83
N VAL A 58 -0.17 -8.09 -6.02
CA VAL A 58 -1.44 -8.64 -6.52
C VAL A 58 -2.24 -7.56 -7.23
N LEU A 59 -2.34 -6.36 -6.65
CA LEU A 59 -3.05 -5.23 -7.27
C LEU A 59 -2.40 -4.77 -8.58
N ALA A 60 -1.07 -4.73 -8.65
CA ALA A 60 -0.36 -4.41 -9.88
C ALA A 60 -0.67 -5.45 -10.98
N LYS A 61 -0.66 -6.74 -10.62
CA LYS A 61 -0.99 -7.83 -11.56
C LYS A 61 -2.44 -7.75 -12.04
N THR A 62 -3.40 -7.47 -11.16
CA THR A 62 -4.80 -7.37 -11.57
C THR A 62 -5.04 -6.21 -12.52
N ARG A 63 -4.39 -5.05 -12.31
CA ARG A 63 -4.45 -3.93 -13.27
C ARG A 63 -3.97 -4.34 -14.67
N LEU A 64 -2.81 -4.99 -14.76
CA LEU A 64 -2.28 -5.47 -16.04
C LEU A 64 -3.24 -6.47 -16.72
N MET A 65 -3.87 -7.36 -15.94
CA MET A 65 -4.85 -8.30 -16.48
C MET A 65 -6.12 -7.60 -16.98
N VAL A 66 -6.58 -6.56 -16.28
CA VAL A 66 -7.74 -5.76 -16.70
C VAL A 66 -7.43 -5.03 -18.01
N GLU A 67 -6.30 -4.33 -18.10
CA GLU A 67 -5.89 -3.62 -19.33
C GLU A 67 -5.79 -4.58 -20.52
N ALA A 68 -5.26 -5.79 -20.32
CA ALA A 68 -5.17 -6.80 -21.37
C ALA A 68 -6.56 -7.31 -21.82
N LEU A 69 -7.51 -7.45 -20.88
CA LEU A 69 -8.88 -7.84 -21.20
C LEU A 69 -9.63 -6.73 -21.92
N GLU A 70 -9.49 -5.47 -21.49
CA GLU A 70 -10.07 -4.30 -22.16
C GLU A 70 -9.61 -4.24 -23.61
N LYS A 71 -8.30 -4.33 -23.86
CA LYS A 71 -7.76 -4.35 -25.23
C LYS A 71 -8.34 -5.49 -26.07
N ARG A 72 -8.50 -6.67 -25.49
CA ARG A 72 -9.08 -7.83 -26.21
C ARG A 72 -10.56 -7.59 -26.54
N VAL A 73 -11.31 -6.94 -25.67
CA VAL A 73 -12.70 -6.56 -25.95
C VAL A 73 -12.74 -5.54 -27.09
N ASP A 74 -11.92 -4.49 -27.04
CA ASP A 74 -11.85 -3.47 -28.10
C ASP A 74 -11.53 -4.10 -29.47
N GLU A 75 -10.57 -5.03 -29.52
CA GLU A 75 -10.22 -5.76 -30.74
C GLU A 75 -11.40 -6.58 -31.29
N LEU A 76 -12.15 -7.24 -30.41
CA LEU A 76 -13.33 -8.02 -30.81
C LEU A 76 -14.47 -7.11 -31.28
N GLU A 77 -14.71 -5.99 -30.60
CA GLU A 77 -15.72 -5.01 -30.99
C GLU A 77 -15.40 -4.39 -32.35
N ALA A 78 -14.13 -4.06 -32.61
CA ALA A 78 -13.68 -3.55 -33.91
C ALA A 78 -13.85 -4.58 -35.05
N GLN A 79 -13.55 -5.86 -34.78
CA GLN A 79 -13.78 -6.95 -35.73
C GLN A 79 -15.27 -7.10 -36.07
N LEU A 80 -16.14 -7.07 -35.06
CA LEU A 80 -17.59 -7.17 -35.28
C LEU A 80 -18.14 -6.00 -36.10
N GLN A 81 -17.67 -4.78 -35.87
CA GLN A 81 -18.05 -3.63 -36.69
C GLN A 81 -17.58 -3.77 -38.14
N THR A 82 -16.35 -4.25 -38.34
CA THR A 82 -15.80 -4.49 -39.68
C THR A 82 -16.60 -5.55 -40.43
N ASP A 83 -16.96 -6.65 -39.76
CA ASP A 83 -17.76 -7.73 -40.35
C ASP A 83 -19.19 -7.28 -40.71
N GLN A 84 -19.77 -6.38 -39.92
CA GLN A 84 -21.09 -5.78 -40.21
C GLN A 84 -21.02 -4.86 -41.44
N GLN A 85 -20.02 -3.98 -41.52
CA GLN A 85 -19.81 -3.10 -42.68
C GLN A 85 -19.58 -3.91 -43.96
N GLN A 86 -18.80 -4.99 -43.91
CA GLN A 86 -18.58 -5.85 -45.08
C GLN A 86 -19.85 -6.57 -45.55
N LYS A 87 -20.74 -6.94 -44.64
CA LYS A 87 -22.04 -7.55 -44.99
C LYS A 87 -22.98 -6.53 -45.63
N GLU A 88 -23.01 -5.30 -45.13
CA GLU A 88 -23.81 -4.23 -45.71
C GLU A 88 -23.35 -3.86 -47.12
N LEU A 89 -22.03 -3.74 -47.34
CA LEU A 89 -21.45 -3.47 -48.66
C LEU A 89 -21.81 -4.57 -49.69
N LYS A 90 -21.71 -5.84 -49.31
CA LYS A 90 -22.04 -6.99 -50.17
C LYS A 90 -23.53 -7.14 -50.48
N ASN A 91 -24.40 -6.61 -49.63
CA ASN A 91 -25.85 -6.63 -49.86
C ASN A 91 -26.34 -5.43 -50.69
N SER A 92 -25.46 -4.44 -50.91
CA SER A 92 -25.75 -3.24 -51.70
C SER A 92 -25.27 -3.32 -53.16
N GLU A 93 -24.53 -4.37 -53.53
CA GLU A 93 -24.15 -4.74 -54.91
C GLU A 93 -25.11 -5.79 -55.48
#